data_AF-A0A519N3M2-F1
#
_entry.id   AF-A0A519N3M2-F1
#
_cell.length_a   1.000
_cell.length_b   1.000
_cell.length_c   1.000
_cell.angle_alpha   90.00
_cell.angle_beta   90.00
_cell.angle_gamma   90.00
#
_symmetry.space_group_name_H-M   'P 1'
#
loop_
_entity.id
_entity.type
_entity.pdbx_description
1 polymer ?
#
loop_
_entity_poly.entity_id
_entity_poly.type
_entity_poly.pdbx_seq_one_letter_code
_entity_poly.pdbx_strand_id
1 'polypeptide(L)'
;MPLSTSLKNEENERINNILKQLVALAFLPEPNYDELLGQLALTSSDLETFSSYDLIAHLAKLHFDFTNAETFADFLASVGQKQKAIELYEYIQLESQTFSFAIMNKVNGLR
;
A
#
# COMPACT_ATOMS: atom_id res chain seq x y z
N MET A 1 9.95 0.54 -29.42
CA MET A 1 8.70 -0.25 -29.36
C MET A 1 8.15 -0.16 -27.94
N PRO A 2 6.99 0.48 -27.70
CA PRO A 2 6.47 0.75 -26.35
C PRO A 2 5.49 -0.36 -25.96
N LEU A 3 5.99 -1.56 -25.68
CA LEU A 3 5.18 -2.66 -25.12
C LEU A 3 5.26 -2.67 -23.57
N SER A 4 6.33 -2.11 -23.01
CA SER A 4 6.58 -2.08 -21.56
C SER A 4 5.63 -1.15 -20.81
N THR A 5 5.21 -0.03 -21.41
CA THR A 5 4.34 0.95 -20.73
C THR A 5 2.92 0.43 -20.56
N SER A 6 2.35 -0.23 -21.58
CA SER A 6 0.99 -0.78 -21.50
C SER A 6 0.88 -1.91 -20.48
N LEU A 7 1.85 -2.84 -20.47
CA LEU A 7 1.88 -3.94 -19.50
C LEU A 7 2.02 -3.44 -18.06
N LYS A 8 2.86 -2.43 -17.82
CA LYS A 8 3.03 -1.82 -16.50
C LYS A 8 1.75 -1.13 -16.01
N ASN A 9 0.99 -0.54 -16.93
CA ASN A 9 -0.28 0.10 -16.59
C ASN A 9 -1.34 -0.95 -16.23
N GLU A 10 -1.47 -2.02 -17.01
CA GLU A 10 -2.39 -3.13 -16.72
C GLU A 10 -2.10 -3.77 -15.36
N GLU A 11 -0.81 -3.95 -15.01
CA GLU A 11 -0.42 -4.47 -13.71
C GLU A 11 -0.79 -3.53 -12.56
N ASN A 12 -0.56 -2.22 -12.72
CA ASN A 12 -0.95 -1.23 -11.71
C ASN A 12 -2.47 -1.11 -11.57
N GLU A 13 -3.24 -1.26 -12.65
CA GLU A 13 -4.69 -1.32 -12.58
C GLU A 13 -5.17 -2.58 -11.84
N ARG A 14 -4.54 -3.73 -12.09
CA ARG A 14 -4.81 -4.98 -11.35
C ARG A 14 -4.56 -4.78 -9.86
N ILE A 15 -3.40 -4.23 -9.50
CA ILE A 15 -3.03 -3.92 -8.12
C ILE A 15 -4.05 -2.96 -7.51
N ASN A 16 -4.42 -1.90 -8.21
CA ASN A 16 -5.39 -0.92 -7.74
C ASN A 16 -6.73 -1.55 -7.37
N ASN A 17 -7.22 -2.48 -8.21
CA ASN A 17 -8.47 -3.20 -7.95
C ASN A 17 -8.37 -4.08 -6.71
N ILE A 18 -7.26 -4.78 -6.51
CA ILE A 18 -7.00 -5.58 -5.30
C ILE A 18 -6.97 -4.70 -4.06
N LEU A 19 -6.28 -3.54 -4.12
CA LEU A 19 -6.18 -2.61 -3.01
C LEU A 19 -7.52 -2.00 -2.62
N LYS A 20 -8.37 -1.63 -3.59
CA LYS A 20 -9.73 -1.16 -3.32
C LYS A 20 -10.57 -2.22 -2.60
N GLN A 21 -10.43 -3.48 -2.99
CA GLN A 21 -11.09 -4.59 -2.31
C GLN A 21 -10.56 -4.78 -0.88
N LEU A 22 -9.24 -4.70 -0.68
CA LEU A 22 -8.61 -4.76 0.66
C LEU A 22 -9.13 -3.66 1.59
N VAL A 23 -9.16 -2.42 1.11
CA VAL A 23 -9.69 -1.28 1.88
C VAL A 23 -11.16 -1.49 2.22
N ALA A 24 -11.98 -1.95 1.27
CA ALA A 24 -13.40 -2.23 1.53
C ALA A 24 -13.58 -3.35 2.57
N LEU A 25 -12.77 -4.40 2.48
CA LEU A 25 -12.75 -5.50 3.45
C LEU A 25 -12.34 -5.02 4.84
N ALA A 26 -11.51 -3.99 4.94
CA ALA A 26 -11.02 -3.50 6.23
C ALA A 26 -12.10 -2.93 7.16
N PHE A 27 -13.29 -2.63 6.63
CA PHE A 27 -14.43 -2.15 7.41
C PHE A 27 -15.39 -3.26 7.84
N LEU A 28 -15.11 -4.52 7.51
CA LEU A 28 -15.92 -5.66 7.95
C LEU A 28 -15.56 -6.08 9.39
N PRO A 29 -16.51 -6.64 10.16
CA PRO A 29 -16.27 -7.04 11.57
C PRO A 29 -15.23 -8.16 11.72
N GLU A 30 -15.21 -9.11 10.79
CA GLU A 30 -14.27 -10.24 10.75
C GLU A 30 -13.67 -10.32 9.34
N PRO A 31 -12.70 -9.46 9.03
CA PRO A 31 -12.16 -9.36 7.70
C PRO A 31 -11.10 -10.44 7.45
N ASN A 32 -11.18 -11.11 6.31
CA ASN A 32 -10.16 -12.04 5.85
C ASN A 32 -9.44 -11.46 4.64
N TYR A 33 -8.18 -11.05 4.85
CA TYR A 33 -7.37 -10.40 3.83
C TYR A 33 -6.41 -11.35 3.12
N ASP A 34 -6.21 -12.58 3.61
CA ASP A 34 -5.11 -13.45 3.16
C ASP A 34 -5.20 -13.79 1.66
N GLU A 35 -6.41 -13.97 1.13
CA GLU A 35 -6.59 -14.23 -0.30
C GLU A 35 -6.16 -13.04 -1.18
N LEU A 36 -6.50 -11.81 -0.77
CA LEU A 36 -6.14 -10.60 -1.50
C LEU A 36 -4.67 -10.21 -1.28
N LEU A 37 -4.15 -10.37 -0.06
CA LEU A 37 -2.74 -10.18 0.25
C LEU A 37 -1.87 -11.18 -0.52
N GLY A 38 -2.34 -12.42 -0.68
CA GLY A 38 -1.64 -13.45 -1.45
C GLY A 38 -1.42 -13.03 -2.91
N GLN A 39 -2.33 -12.26 -3.51
CA GLN A 39 -2.16 -11.70 -4.86
C GLN A 39 -1.09 -10.61 -4.94
N LEU A 40 -0.69 -10.05 -3.80
CA LEU A 40 0.41 -9.10 -3.60
C LEU A 40 1.66 -9.78 -3.02
N ALA A 41 1.70 -11.11 -3.01
CA ALA A 41 2.78 -11.90 -2.41
C ALA A 41 3.02 -11.54 -0.93
N LEU A 42 1.94 -11.31 -0.19
CA LEU A 42 1.91 -11.03 1.24
C LEU A 42 0.91 -11.94 1.95
N THR A 43 1.05 -12.05 3.26
CA THR A 43 0.09 -12.68 4.16
C THR A 43 -0.20 -11.77 5.34
N SER A 44 -1.28 -12.03 6.08
CA SER A 44 -1.54 -11.35 7.36
C SER A 44 -0.36 -11.47 8.34
N SER A 45 0.31 -12.62 8.36
CA SER A 45 1.52 -12.83 9.18
C SER A 45 2.70 -11.96 8.73
N ASP A 46 2.87 -11.71 7.43
CA ASP A 46 3.88 -10.79 6.92
C ASP A 46 3.61 -9.36 7.38
N LEU A 47 2.33 -8.95 7.44
CA LEU A 47 1.95 -7.64 7.96
C LEU A 47 2.29 -7.46 9.44
N GLU A 48 2.44 -8.52 10.21
CA GLU A 48 2.88 -8.46 11.61
C GLU A 48 4.40 -8.55 11.72
N THR A 49 5.02 -9.49 11.00
CA THR A 49 6.44 -9.83 11.13
C THR A 49 7.38 -8.89 10.38
N PHE A 50 6.95 -8.32 9.26
CA PHE A 50 7.81 -7.40 8.49
C PHE A 50 8.05 -6.12 9.27
N SER A 51 9.30 -5.64 9.26
CA SER A 51 9.56 -4.25 9.61
C SER A 51 8.93 -3.32 8.58
N SER A 52 8.68 -2.07 8.95
CA SER A 52 8.22 -1.05 8.01
C SER A 52 9.14 -0.95 6.78
N TYR A 53 10.46 -1.04 7.00
CA TYR A 53 11.46 -1.04 5.92
C TYR A 53 11.31 -2.24 4.98
N ASP A 54 11.17 -3.45 5.52
CA ASP A 54 11.03 -4.66 4.70
C ASP A 54 9.74 -4.63 3.88
N LEU A 55 8.66 -4.08 4.46
CA LEU A 55 7.39 -3.89 3.77
C LEU A 55 7.52 -2.90 2.61
N ILE A 56 8.13 -1.74 2.84
CA ILE A 56 8.38 -0.73 1.79
C ILE A 56 9.25 -1.34 0.68
N ALA A 57 10.31 -2.06 1.04
CA ALA A 57 11.19 -2.73 0.08
C ALA A 57 10.46 -3.80 -0.74
N HIS A 58 9.49 -4.51 -0.16
CA HIS A 58 8.63 -5.46 -0.87
C HIS A 58 7.72 -4.75 -1.88
N LEU A 59 7.03 -3.69 -1.46
CA LEU A 59 6.16 -2.90 -2.33
C LEU A 59 6.92 -2.26 -3.51
N ALA A 60 8.15 -1.80 -3.27
CA ALA A 60 9.00 -1.24 -4.32
C ALA A 60 9.35 -2.28 -5.40
N LYS A 61 9.51 -3.57 -5.04
CA LYS A 61 9.74 -4.67 -6.00
C LYS A 61 8.52 -4.97 -6.85
N LEU A 62 7.31 -4.73 -6.34
CA LEU A 62 6.06 -4.87 -7.07
C LEU A 62 5.77 -3.66 -7.99
N HIS A 63 6.67 -2.68 -8.05
CA HIS A 63 6.55 -1.49 -8.89
C HIS A 63 5.23 -0.73 -8.71
N PHE A 64 4.73 -0.67 -7.48
CA PHE A 64 3.57 0.14 -7.14
C PHE A 64 3.82 1.60 -7.54
N ASP A 65 2.86 2.19 -8.24
CA ASP A 65 2.81 3.63 -8.34
C ASP A 65 2.48 4.26 -6.96
N PHE A 66 2.72 5.57 -6.85
CA PHE A 66 2.52 6.26 -5.58
C PHE A 66 1.05 6.23 -5.12
N THR A 67 0.10 6.17 -6.05
CA THR A 67 -1.34 6.06 -5.75
C THR A 67 -1.68 4.72 -5.09
N ASN A 68 -1.15 3.63 -5.64
CA ASN A 68 -1.31 2.28 -5.09
C ASN A 68 -0.60 2.16 -3.75
N ALA A 69 0.61 2.71 -3.63
CA ALA A 69 1.33 2.74 -2.35
C ALA A 69 0.54 3.53 -1.28
N GLU A 70 -0.05 4.67 -1.63
CA GLU A 70 -0.88 5.46 -0.72
C GLU A 70 -2.15 4.70 -0.31
N THR A 71 -2.82 4.03 -1.26
CA THR A 71 -4.01 3.22 -0.98
C THR A 71 -3.67 2.04 -0.06
N PHE A 72 -2.50 1.42 -0.22
CA PHE A 72 -2.03 0.38 0.68
C PHE A 72 -1.70 0.94 2.07
N ALA A 73 -1.14 2.15 2.17
CA ALA A 73 -0.93 2.82 3.45
C ALA A 73 -2.27 3.11 4.17
N ASP A 74 -3.30 3.54 3.42
CA ASP A 74 -4.66 3.73 3.96
C ASP A 74 -5.22 2.41 4.53
N PHE A 75 -4.99 1.30 3.84
CA PHE A 75 -5.33 -0.05 4.33
C PHE A 75 -4.56 -0.40 5.61
N LEU A 76 -3.24 -0.19 5.66
CA LEU A 76 -2.44 -0.46 6.86
C LEU A 76 -2.95 0.35 8.07
N ALA A 77 -3.32 1.61 7.85
CA ALA A 77 -3.89 2.46 8.88
C ALA A 77 -5.24 1.95 9.40
N SER A 78 -6.11 1.43 8.53
CA SER A 78 -7.42 0.91 8.92
C SER A 78 -7.34 -0.42 9.68
N VAL A 79 -6.35 -1.27 9.37
CA VAL A 79 -6.12 -2.55 10.06
C VAL A 79 -5.24 -2.43 11.32
N GLY A 80 -4.98 -1.20 11.78
CA GLY A 80 -4.26 -0.94 13.04
C GLY A 80 -2.73 -0.93 12.93
N GLN A 81 -2.15 -1.10 11.74
CA GLN A 81 -0.70 -1.05 11.47
C GLN A 81 -0.21 0.39 11.29
N LYS A 82 -0.53 1.27 12.23
CA LYS A 82 -0.34 2.73 12.13
C LYS A 82 1.12 3.13 11.83
N GLN A 83 2.07 2.52 12.51
CA GLN A 83 3.49 2.84 12.35
C GLN A 83 3.98 2.55 10.93
N LYS A 84 3.60 1.39 10.37
CA LYS A 84 3.94 0.99 8.99
C LYS A 84 3.26 1.89 7.97
N ALA A 85 2.01 2.31 8.23
CA ALA A 85 1.31 3.28 7.40
C ALA A 85 2.04 4.64 7.36
N ILE A 86 2.44 5.17 8.52
CA ILE A 86 3.18 6.44 8.62
C ILE A 86 4.48 6.38 7.82
N GLU A 87 5.28 5.33 8.02
CA GLU A 87 6.57 5.21 7.33
C GLU A 87 6.39 5.04 5.81
N LEU A 88 5.34 4.36 5.36
CA LEU A 88 5.01 4.25 3.94
C LEU A 88 4.57 5.61 3.35
N TYR A 89 3.76 6.39 4.06
CA TYR A 89 3.41 7.75 3.65
C TYR A 89 4.64 8.66 3.55
N GLU A 90 5.55 8.59 4.52
CA GLU A 90 6.80 9.37 4.52
C GLU A 90 7.71 8.95 3.35
N TYR A 91 7.80 7.65 3.06
CA TYR A 91 8.50 7.14 1.89
C TYR A 91 7.92 7.69 0.59
N ILE A 92 6.59 7.67 0.41
CA ILE A 92 5.93 8.23 -0.78
C ILE A 92 6.22 9.74 -0.90
N GLN A 93 6.18 10.47 0.21
CA GLN A 93 6.47 11.91 0.22
C GLN A 93 7.91 12.20 -0.21
N LEU A 94 8.86 11.36 0.19
CA LEU A 94 10.28 11.49 -0.16
C LEU A 94 10.51 11.15 -1.65
N GLU A 95 9.99 10.02 -2.11
CA GLU A 95 10.29 9.47 -3.45
C GLU A 95 9.48 10.12 -4.57
N SER A 96 8.27 10.62 -4.30
CA SER A 96 7.42 11.25 -5.32
C SER A 96 7.95 12.60 -5.81
N GLN A 97 8.95 13.17 -5.15
CA GLN A 97 9.53 14.49 -5.42
C GLN A 97 8.49 15.63 -5.45
N THR A 98 7.27 15.36 -4.97
CA THR A 98 6.14 16.27 -4.97
C THR A 98 5.58 16.33 -3.56
N PHE A 99 5.57 17.51 -2.97
CA PHE A 99 5.02 17.65 -1.63
C PHE A 99 3.50 17.52 -1.65
N SER A 100 2.96 16.48 -1.01
CA SER A 100 1.51 16.29 -0.82
C SER A 100 1.07 16.75 0.57
N PHE A 101 0.17 17.75 0.61
CA PHE A 101 -0.51 18.15 1.85
C PHE A 101 -1.47 17.07 2.35
N ALA A 102 -2.03 16.27 1.44
CA ALA A 102 -2.92 15.18 1.82
C ALA A 102 -2.18 14.11 2.62
N ILE A 103 -1.00 13.69 2.14
CA ILE A 103 -0.14 12.72 2.84
C ILE A 103 0.30 13.28 4.20
N MET A 104 0.70 14.56 4.26
CA MET A 104 1.06 15.21 5.53
C MET A 104 -0.10 15.18 6.55
N ASN A 105 -1.33 15.47 6.11
CA ASN A 105 -2.50 15.41 6.99
C ASN A 105 -2.78 13.99 7.47
N LYS A 106 -2.61 12.98 6.60
CA LYS A 106 -2.75 11.55 6.97
C LYS A 106 -1.74 11.13 8.03
N VAL A 107 -0.46 11.49 7.85
CA VAL A 107 0.59 11.22 8.85
C VAL A 107 0.27 11.88 10.19
N ASN A 108 -0.12 13.16 10.17
CA ASN A 108 -0.47 13.88 11.41
C ASN A 108 -1.71 13.33 12.11
N GLY A 109 -2.68 12.78 11.37
CA GLY A 109 -3.87 12.16 11.96
C GLY A 109 -3.63 10.79 12.59
N LEU A 110 -2.49 10.15 12.28
CA LEU A 110 -2.13 8.81 12.79
C LEU A 110 -1.13 8.84 13.94
N ARG A 111 -0.42 9.95 14.13
CA ARG A 111 0.46 10.23 15.27
C ARG A 111 -0.34 10.59 16.52
#